data_AF-A0A2S8NTW6-F1
#
_entry.id   AF-A0A2S8NTW6-F1
#
_cell.length_a   1.000
_cell.length_b   1.000
_cell.length_c   1.000
_cell.angle_alpha   90.00
_cell.angle_beta   90.00
_cell.angle_gamma   90.00
#
_symmetry.space_group_name_H-M   'P 1'
#
loop_
_entity.id
_entity.type
_entity.pdbx_description
1 polymer ?
#
loop_
_entity_poly.entity_id
_entity_poly.type
_entity_poly.pdbx_seq_one_letter_code
_entity_poly.pdbx_strand_id
1 'polypeptide(L)'
;MKKRICELVINADKINKSEIEKIIKLKEKAIQNYAYILHDKDVYLNDKEAKSNNKNVGDYKNPHWHIMLRFHKPYDFKHICQWFKTDENFVSRIKGRFSDALMYLIHANRQDKHQYKDHEVISNFDWKSESQQDIFLRKYKIDARLQDILFKIQSGEIKEYNITNHLSIIENNIYSSSIEKAFKYRANTLKGMDRKMECVFITGMSGSGKTTLAKQIAKNNKYNTYISSGSNDILDDYQGQECIILDDLRSDCLGLSDLLKMLDNNTASSVKSRYKNKVLECKLIIITTVKDIDTFFGEIFNKKEERESIIQLKRRCKLHISLDSQNITYQVWNPEKNKYEKGIKQSNNLLDKFQIKALSKKEQIEYIKNVTNIDL
;
A
#
# COMPACT_ATOMS: atom_id res chain seq x y z
N MET A 1 16.60 -17.71 -32.76
CA MET A 1 16.53 -16.80 -31.58
C MET A 1 17.19 -17.51 -30.39
N LYS A 2 18.26 -16.95 -29.80
CA LYS A 2 18.98 -17.65 -28.72
C LYS A 2 18.19 -17.66 -27.40
N LYS A 3 18.15 -18.80 -26.71
CA LYS A 3 17.43 -19.00 -25.44
C LYS A 3 18.26 -19.74 -24.42
N ARG A 4 18.09 -19.37 -23.14
CA ARG A 4 18.69 -20.08 -22.00
C ARG A 4 17.87 -21.26 -21.50
N ILE A 5 16.58 -21.30 -21.81
CA ILE A 5 15.68 -22.39 -21.43
C ILE A 5 14.80 -22.78 -22.61
N CYS A 6 14.50 -24.06 -22.74
CA CYS A 6 13.55 -24.59 -23.71
C CYS A 6 12.93 -25.90 -23.22
N GLU A 7 11.87 -26.30 -23.93
CA GLU A 7 11.23 -27.59 -23.81
C GLU A 7 11.35 -28.32 -25.15
N LEU A 8 11.69 -29.60 -25.12
CA LEU A 8 11.48 -30.49 -26.25
C LEU A 8 10.33 -31.44 -25.94
N VAL A 9 9.47 -31.67 -26.94
CA VAL A 9 8.42 -32.69 -26.89
C VAL A 9 8.65 -33.62 -28.06
N ILE A 10 9.15 -34.83 -27.84
CA ILE A 10 9.53 -35.75 -28.92
C ILE A 10 8.84 -37.10 -28.70
N ASN A 11 8.15 -37.62 -29.72
CA ASN A 11 7.53 -38.94 -29.62
C ASN A 11 8.56 -40.04 -29.32
N ALA A 12 8.17 -41.03 -28.52
CA ALA A 12 9.05 -42.09 -28.05
C ALA A 12 9.48 -43.07 -29.16
N ASP A 13 8.80 -43.08 -30.30
CA ASP A 13 9.20 -43.81 -31.52
C ASP A 13 10.36 -43.14 -32.27
N LYS A 14 10.58 -41.83 -32.06
CA LYS A 14 11.64 -41.04 -32.69
C LYS A 14 12.91 -40.94 -31.86
N ILE A 15 12.79 -41.05 -30.54
CA ILE A 15 13.92 -41.00 -29.63
C ILE A 15 13.66 -41.85 -28.38
N ASN A 16 14.66 -42.63 -27.97
CA ASN A 16 14.58 -43.41 -26.75
C ASN A 16 15.41 -42.79 -25.60
N LYS A 17 15.19 -43.31 -24.39
CA LYS A 17 15.88 -42.84 -23.17
C LYS A 17 17.41 -42.88 -23.30
N SER A 18 17.98 -43.95 -23.85
CA SER A 18 19.44 -44.10 -23.97
C SER A 18 20.04 -43.05 -24.91
N GLU A 19 19.34 -42.71 -26.00
CA GLU A 19 19.76 -41.63 -26.90
C GLU A 19 19.70 -40.27 -26.23
N ILE A 20 18.63 -39.96 -25.48
CA ILE A 20 18.52 -38.72 -24.69
C ILE A 20 19.71 -38.60 -23.73
N GLU A 21 19.98 -39.66 -22.95
CA GLU A 21 21.10 -39.69 -21.99
C GLU A 21 22.45 -39.51 -22.68
N LYS A 22 22.66 -40.17 -23.82
CA LYS A 22 23.87 -40.04 -24.64
C LYS A 22 24.07 -38.59 -25.13
N ILE A 23 23.01 -37.96 -25.64
CA ILE A 23 23.06 -36.58 -26.13
C ILE A 23 23.36 -35.61 -24.98
N ILE A 24 22.65 -35.75 -23.86
CA ILE A 24 22.85 -34.91 -22.67
C ILE A 24 24.30 -35.01 -22.19
N LYS A 25 24.84 -36.22 -22.11
CA LYS A 25 26.24 -36.45 -21.74
C LYS A 25 27.22 -35.79 -22.71
N LEU A 26 27.01 -35.95 -24.02
CA LEU A 26 27.83 -35.30 -25.05
C LEU A 26 27.76 -33.76 -25.02
N LYS A 27 26.72 -33.20 -24.40
CA LYS A 27 26.45 -31.76 -24.32
C LYS A 27 26.50 -31.21 -22.89
N GLU A 28 27.17 -31.91 -21.96
CA GLU A 28 27.28 -31.49 -20.54
C GLU A 28 27.88 -30.08 -20.36
N LYS A 29 28.79 -29.66 -21.25
CA LYS A 29 29.38 -28.31 -21.22
C LYS A 29 28.40 -27.20 -21.64
N ALA A 30 27.33 -27.57 -22.34
CA ALA A 30 26.30 -26.64 -22.81
C ALA A 30 25.07 -26.66 -21.88
N ILE A 31 24.64 -27.86 -21.48
CA ILE A 31 23.44 -28.11 -20.68
C ILE A 31 23.82 -28.01 -19.20
N GLN A 32 23.33 -26.95 -18.54
CA GLN A 32 23.49 -26.75 -17.10
C GLN A 32 22.54 -27.65 -16.32
N ASN A 33 21.25 -27.62 -16.66
CA ASN A 33 20.23 -28.43 -16.01
C ASN A 33 19.35 -29.12 -17.03
N TYR A 34 18.97 -30.37 -16.73
CA TYR A 34 17.96 -31.11 -17.46
C TYR A 34 16.99 -31.79 -16.51
N ALA A 35 15.74 -31.89 -16.93
CA ALA A 35 14.73 -32.76 -16.34
C ALA A 35 13.85 -33.31 -17.45
N TYR A 36 13.59 -34.62 -17.45
CA TYR A 36 12.77 -35.24 -18.48
C TYR A 36 11.96 -36.43 -17.97
N ILE A 37 10.87 -36.75 -18.66
CA ILE A 37 9.93 -37.83 -18.33
C ILE A 37 9.25 -38.33 -19.61
N LEU A 38 8.85 -39.61 -19.61
CA LEU A 38 7.99 -40.19 -20.64
C LEU A 38 6.53 -39.99 -20.25
N HIS A 39 5.76 -39.31 -21.10
CA HIS A 39 4.31 -39.27 -21.00
C HIS A 39 3.72 -40.37 -21.88
N ASP A 40 3.25 -41.45 -21.28
CA ASP A 40 2.66 -42.62 -21.94
C ASP A 40 1.18 -42.87 -21.57
N LYS A 41 0.61 -42.04 -20.69
CA LYS A 41 -0.77 -42.15 -20.16
C LYS A 41 -1.64 -40.94 -20.49
N ASP A 42 -1.15 -40.03 -21.35
CA ASP A 42 -1.88 -38.85 -21.77
C ASP A 42 -3.03 -39.21 -22.70
N VAL A 43 -4.17 -38.55 -22.52
CA VAL A 43 -5.37 -38.73 -23.35
C VAL A 43 -5.79 -37.42 -24.01
N TYR A 44 -6.51 -37.49 -25.13
CA TYR A 44 -7.14 -36.32 -25.73
C TYR A 44 -8.29 -35.82 -24.85
N LEU A 45 -8.22 -34.57 -24.39
CA LEU A 45 -9.18 -34.01 -23.43
C LEU A 45 -10.27 -33.13 -24.06
N ASN A 46 -10.08 -32.66 -25.29
CA ASN A 46 -11.04 -31.79 -25.97
C ASN A 46 -11.26 -32.22 -27.42
N ASP A 47 -12.49 -32.03 -27.91
CA ASP A 47 -12.92 -32.47 -29.24
C ASP A 47 -12.09 -31.88 -30.38
N LYS A 48 -11.63 -30.63 -30.22
CA LYS A 48 -10.85 -29.94 -31.26
C LYS A 48 -9.49 -30.61 -31.47
N GLU A 49 -8.79 -30.91 -30.38
CA GLU A 49 -7.49 -31.60 -30.40
C GLU A 49 -7.63 -33.06 -30.85
N ALA A 50 -8.69 -33.74 -30.40
CA ALA A 50 -8.96 -35.12 -30.79
C ALA A 50 -9.20 -35.21 -32.31
N LYS A 51 -10.11 -34.38 -32.84
CA LYS A 51 -10.45 -34.35 -34.28
C LYS A 51 -9.27 -33.96 -35.15
N SER A 52 -8.43 -33.00 -34.72
CA SER A 52 -7.23 -32.62 -35.50
C SER A 52 -6.19 -33.74 -35.61
N ASN A 53 -6.29 -34.77 -34.78
CA ASN A 53 -5.43 -35.95 -34.79
C ASN A 53 -6.15 -37.22 -35.26
N ASN A 54 -7.38 -37.11 -35.80
CA ASN A 54 -8.24 -38.24 -36.15
C ASN A 54 -8.46 -39.21 -34.98
N LYS A 55 -8.72 -38.66 -33.79
CA LYS A 55 -8.94 -39.38 -32.52
C LYS A 55 -10.22 -38.89 -31.85
N ASN A 56 -10.68 -39.64 -30.84
CA ASN A 56 -11.78 -39.27 -29.97
C ASN A 56 -11.27 -38.75 -28.62
N VAL A 57 -12.11 -37.98 -27.91
CA VAL A 57 -11.83 -37.61 -26.52
C VAL A 57 -11.74 -38.89 -25.68
N GLY A 58 -10.70 -38.99 -24.85
CA GLY A 58 -10.38 -40.17 -24.05
C GLY A 58 -9.41 -41.14 -24.72
N ASP A 59 -9.16 -41.04 -26.04
CA ASP A 59 -8.14 -41.86 -26.70
C ASP A 59 -6.75 -41.48 -26.18
N TYR A 60 -5.87 -42.48 -26.07
CA TYR A 60 -4.46 -42.26 -25.71
C TYR A 60 -3.71 -41.51 -26.81
N LYS A 61 -2.88 -40.56 -26.37
CA LYS A 61 -1.87 -39.93 -27.20
C LYS A 61 -0.69 -40.88 -27.38
N ASN A 62 0.05 -40.70 -28.48
CA ASN A 62 1.29 -41.43 -28.66
C ASN A 62 2.27 -41.10 -27.52
N PRO A 63 2.99 -42.09 -26.97
CA PRO A 63 3.99 -41.84 -25.94
C PRO A 63 5.03 -40.81 -26.41
N HIS A 64 5.34 -39.84 -25.57
CA HIS A 64 6.27 -38.76 -25.91
C HIS A 64 7.09 -38.29 -24.71
N TRP A 65 8.32 -37.89 -24.96
CA TRP A 65 9.23 -37.34 -23.98
C TRP A 65 9.04 -35.84 -23.85
N HIS A 66 8.81 -35.37 -22.63
CA HIS A 66 9.02 -33.98 -22.27
C HIS A 66 10.45 -33.82 -21.75
N ILE A 67 11.23 -32.92 -22.35
CA ILE A 67 12.64 -32.67 -22.00
C ILE A 67 12.84 -31.18 -21.75
N MET A 68 13.02 -30.81 -20.49
CA MET A 68 13.26 -29.43 -20.05
C MET A 68 14.76 -29.19 -19.95
N LEU A 69 15.27 -28.20 -20.69
CA LEU A 69 16.69 -27.86 -20.70
C LEU A 69 16.93 -26.44 -20.23
N ARG A 70 17.97 -26.26 -19.42
CA ARG A 70 18.58 -24.98 -19.07
C ARG A 70 20.06 -25.00 -19.45
N PHE A 71 20.52 -23.95 -20.11
CA PHE A 71 21.87 -23.87 -20.65
C PHE A 71 22.73 -22.84 -19.91
N HIS A 72 24.04 -23.10 -19.82
CA HIS A 72 25.01 -22.14 -19.26
C HIS A 72 25.04 -20.83 -20.07
N LYS A 73 24.87 -20.94 -21.39
CA LYS A 73 24.82 -19.80 -22.33
C LYS A 73 23.59 -19.95 -23.24
N PRO A 74 23.03 -18.85 -23.79
CA PRO A 74 21.90 -18.94 -24.72
C PRO A 74 22.26 -19.70 -26.02
N TYR A 75 21.43 -20.65 -26.44
CA TYR A 75 21.58 -21.42 -27.70
C TYR A 75 20.43 -21.18 -28.66
N ASP A 76 20.69 -21.30 -29.97
CA ASP A 76 19.65 -21.29 -30.99
C ASP A 76 18.95 -22.65 -31.10
N PHE A 77 17.65 -22.65 -31.38
CA PHE A 77 16.84 -23.87 -31.50
C PHE A 77 17.36 -24.78 -32.61
N LYS A 78 17.89 -24.22 -33.70
CA LYS A 78 18.51 -25.00 -34.76
C LYS A 78 19.62 -25.92 -34.25
N HIS A 79 20.45 -25.45 -33.32
CA HIS A 79 21.52 -26.27 -32.73
C HIS A 79 20.98 -27.34 -31.79
N ILE A 80 19.92 -27.02 -31.04
CA ILE A 80 19.27 -27.97 -30.13
C ILE A 80 18.62 -29.09 -30.94
N CYS A 81 17.91 -28.74 -32.02
CA CYS A 81 17.32 -29.67 -32.98
C CYS A 81 18.36 -30.64 -33.57
N GLN A 82 19.54 -30.12 -33.95
CA GLN A 82 20.65 -30.95 -34.44
C GLN A 82 21.15 -31.94 -33.39
N TRP A 83 21.20 -31.56 -32.10
CA TRP A 83 21.65 -32.47 -31.04
C TRP A 83 20.67 -33.63 -30.84
N PHE A 84 19.36 -33.33 -30.86
CA PHE A 84 18.29 -34.31 -30.65
C PHE A 84 17.77 -34.97 -31.93
N LYS A 85 18.38 -34.66 -33.09
CA LYS A 85 17.97 -35.17 -34.42
C LYS A 85 16.46 -34.99 -34.66
N THR A 86 15.93 -33.83 -34.30
CA THR A 86 14.50 -33.49 -34.39
C THR A 86 14.29 -32.20 -35.15
N ASP A 87 13.04 -31.91 -35.54
CA ASP A 87 12.67 -30.66 -36.20
C ASP A 87 12.34 -29.54 -35.20
N GLU A 88 12.40 -28.29 -35.67
CA GLU A 88 12.11 -27.11 -34.85
C GLU A 88 10.71 -27.10 -34.23
N ASN A 89 9.74 -27.78 -34.86
CA ASN A 89 8.38 -27.92 -34.33
C ASN A 89 8.30 -28.67 -32.98
N PHE A 90 9.33 -29.47 -32.67
CA PHE A 90 9.42 -30.22 -31.42
C PHE A 90 10.20 -29.48 -30.33
N VAL A 91 10.71 -28.27 -30.63
CA VAL A 91 11.45 -27.44 -29.67
C VAL A 91 10.71 -26.13 -29.45
N SER A 92 10.25 -25.92 -28.22
CA SER A 92 9.45 -24.76 -27.85
C SER A 92 10.14 -23.88 -26.83
N ARG A 93 9.90 -22.57 -26.95
CA ARG A 93 10.25 -21.62 -25.89
C ARG A 93 9.27 -21.82 -24.73
N ILE A 94 9.81 -21.99 -23.52
CA ILE A 94 9.04 -21.87 -22.29
C ILE A 94 8.56 -20.41 -22.17
N LYS A 95 7.25 -20.20 -22.35
CA LYS A 95 6.62 -18.86 -22.35
C LYS A 95 6.53 -18.27 -20.94
N GLY A 96 6.40 -19.13 -19.93
CA GLY A 96 6.33 -18.76 -18.52
C GLY A 96 7.64 -18.98 -17.77
N ARG A 97 7.53 -19.39 -16.50
CA ARG A 97 8.67 -19.72 -15.65
C ARG A 97 9.13 -21.14 -15.89
N PHE A 98 10.39 -21.41 -15.55
CA PHE A 98 10.93 -22.78 -15.66
C PHE A 98 10.27 -23.73 -14.65
N SER A 99 9.98 -23.25 -13.43
CA SER A 99 9.21 -23.96 -12.40
C SER A 99 7.87 -24.49 -12.91
N ASP A 100 7.12 -23.71 -13.70
CA ASP A 100 5.86 -24.15 -14.32
C ASP A 100 6.05 -25.29 -15.30
N ALA A 101 7.12 -25.22 -16.09
CA ALA A 101 7.48 -26.29 -17.02
C ALA A 101 7.90 -27.56 -16.25
N LEU A 102 8.61 -27.42 -15.13
CA LEU A 102 8.97 -28.54 -14.26
C LEU A 102 7.75 -29.18 -13.59
N MET A 103 6.79 -28.39 -13.08
CA MET A 103 5.52 -28.93 -12.55
C MET A 103 4.74 -29.72 -13.60
N TYR A 104 4.82 -29.28 -14.86
CA TYR A 104 4.10 -29.90 -15.96
C TYR A 104 4.63 -31.31 -16.29
N LEU A 105 5.89 -31.63 -15.97
CA LEU A 105 6.46 -32.98 -16.13
C LEU A 105 5.62 -34.04 -15.38
N ILE A 106 5.05 -33.69 -14.24
CA ILE A 106 4.16 -34.61 -13.51
C ILE A 106 2.68 -34.21 -13.60
N HIS A 107 2.37 -33.24 -14.45
CA HIS A 107 1.07 -32.58 -14.55
C HIS A 107 0.52 -32.01 -13.23
N ALA A 108 1.38 -31.67 -12.26
CA ALA A 108 0.96 -31.12 -10.98
C ALA A 108 0.21 -29.78 -11.11
N ASN A 109 0.43 -29.05 -12.20
CA ASN A 109 -0.28 -27.81 -12.54
C ASN A 109 -1.47 -28.03 -13.51
N ARG A 110 -1.84 -29.27 -13.81
CA ARG A 110 -2.91 -29.68 -14.74
C ARG A 110 -3.71 -30.85 -14.18
N GLN A 111 -4.61 -30.55 -13.23
CA GLN A 111 -5.46 -31.54 -12.56
C GLN A 111 -6.38 -32.32 -13.51
N ASP A 112 -6.66 -31.76 -14.69
CA ASP A 112 -7.44 -32.38 -15.76
C ASP A 112 -6.68 -33.49 -16.51
N LYS A 113 -5.38 -33.67 -16.25
CA LYS A 113 -4.52 -34.65 -16.90
C LYS A 113 -4.06 -35.75 -15.94
N HIS A 114 -3.58 -36.85 -16.52
CA HIS A 114 -2.93 -37.92 -15.77
C HIS A 114 -1.76 -37.38 -14.93
N GLN A 115 -1.76 -37.67 -13.63
CA GLN A 115 -0.71 -37.26 -12.70
C GLN A 115 0.39 -38.32 -12.65
N TYR A 116 1.57 -37.99 -13.18
CA TYR A 116 2.75 -38.87 -13.09
C TYR A 116 3.41 -38.74 -11.71
N LYS A 117 4.22 -39.72 -11.34
CA LYS A 117 4.92 -39.77 -10.05
C LYS A 117 6.28 -39.09 -10.15
N ASP A 118 6.70 -38.44 -9.05
CA ASP A 118 7.99 -37.74 -8.98
C ASP A 118 9.19 -38.58 -9.41
N HIS A 119 9.20 -39.89 -9.10
CA HIS A 119 10.31 -40.79 -9.44
C HIS A 119 10.38 -41.17 -10.91
N GLU A 120 9.35 -40.87 -11.71
CA GLU A 120 9.37 -41.06 -13.16
C GLU A 120 10.17 -39.93 -13.86
N VAL A 121 10.45 -38.82 -13.16
CA VAL A 121 11.28 -37.72 -13.66
C VAL A 121 12.76 -38.00 -13.42
N ILE A 122 13.56 -37.85 -14.48
CA ILE A 122 15.02 -37.97 -14.44
C ILE A 122 15.64 -36.58 -14.59
N SER A 123 16.52 -36.19 -13.67
CA SER A 123 17.16 -34.87 -13.66
C SER A 123 18.60 -34.92 -13.13
N ASN A 124 19.38 -33.86 -13.40
CA ASN A 124 20.69 -33.63 -12.77
C ASN A 124 20.69 -32.58 -11.64
N PHE A 125 19.51 -32.15 -11.20
CA PHE A 125 19.33 -31.16 -10.16
C PHE A 125 18.07 -31.46 -9.36
N ASP A 126 17.92 -30.82 -8.20
CA ASP A 126 16.72 -30.92 -7.37
C ASP A 126 15.53 -30.17 -8.01
N TRP A 127 14.98 -30.81 -9.05
CA TRP A 127 13.86 -30.30 -9.81
C TRP A 127 12.61 -30.20 -8.95
N LYS A 128 12.46 -31.07 -7.94
CA LYS A 128 11.30 -31.09 -7.05
C LYS A 128 11.29 -29.82 -6.22
N SER A 129 12.38 -29.50 -5.54
CA SER A 129 12.48 -28.24 -4.79
C SER A 129 12.28 -27.03 -5.68
N GLU A 130 12.90 -26.98 -6.87
CA GLU A 130 12.74 -25.85 -7.79
C GLU A 130 11.30 -25.72 -8.35
N SER A 131 10.65 -26.84 -8.67
CA SER A 131 9.25 -26.84 -9.11
C SER A 131 8.34 -26.33 -7.98
N GLN A 132 8.65 -26.63 -6.72
CA GLN A 132 7.84 -26.29 -5.56
C GLN A 132 8.12 -24.90 -4.95
N GLN A 133 9.28 -24.28 -5.26
CA GLN A 133 9.59 -22.91 -4.83
C GLN A 133 8.46 -21.94 -5.17
N ASP A 134 7.85 -22.12 -6.34
CA ASP A 134 6.72 -21.30 -6.76
C ASP A 134 5.40 -21.69 -6.10
N ILE A 135 5.19 -22.93 -5.64
CA ILE A 135 4.01 -23.27 -4.82
C ILE A 135 4.07 -22.53 -3.49
N PHE A 136 5.25 -22.47 -2.87
CA PHE A 136 5.46 -21.69 -1.66
C PHE A 136 5.17 -20.20 -1.88
N LEU A 137 5.58 -19.64 -3.03
CA LEU A 137 5.27 -18.26 -3.44
C LEU A 137 3.81 -18.08 -3.92
N ARG A 138 3.14 -19.12 -4.42
CA ARG A 138 1.73 -19.13 -4.87
C ARG A 138 0.75 -19.38 -3.73
N LYS A 139 1.19 -20.00 -2.63
CA LYS A 139 0.38 -20.24 -1.42
C LYS A 139 -0.03 -18.92 -0.75
N TYR A 140 0.59 -17.80 -1.13
CA TYR A 140 0.13 -16.42 -0.91
C TYR A 140 -1.12 -16.03 -1.75
N LYS A 141 -1.90 -17.01 -2.18
CA LYS A 141 -3.29 -16.84 -2.62
C LYS A 141 -4.13 -16.60 -1.36
N ILE A 142 -4.04 -15.36 -0.83
CA ILE A 142 -4.75 -14.87 0.37
C ILE A 142 -4.75 -15.92 1.50
N ASP A 143 -3.60 -16.08 2.16
CA ASP A 143 -3.55 -16.83 3.41
C ASP A 143 -4.32 -16.09 4.53
N ALA A 144 -4.60 -16.80 5.63
CA ALA A 144 -5.38 -16.26 6.75
C ALA A 144 -4.79 -14.97 7.34
N ARG A 145 -3.46 -14.79 7.26
CA ARG A 145 -2.78 -13.60 7.75
C ARG A 145 -3.04 -12.41 6.83
N LEU A 146 -2.94 -12.61 5.51
CA LEU A 146 -3.32 -11.57 4.55
C LEU A 146 -4.81 -11.22 4.68
N GLN A 147 -5.71 -12.20 4.86
CA GLN A 147 -7.14 -11.92 5.12
C GLN A 147 -7.34 -11.01 6.33
N ASP A 148 -6.73 -11.35 7.47
CA ASP A 148 -6.79 -10.55 8.69
C ASP A 148 -6.32 -9.11 8.45
N ILE A 149 -5.17 -8.93 7.79
CA ILE A 149 -4.64 -7.60 7.45
C ILE A 149 -5.64 -6.82 6.57
N LEU A 150 -6.19 -7.45 5.54
CA LEU A 150 -7.14 -6.82 4.62
C LEU A 150 -8.43 -6.40 5.34
N PHE A 151 -8.97 -7.25 6.23
CA PHE A 151 -10.14 -6.91 7.03
C PHE A 151 -9.88 -5.78 8.02
N LYS A 152 -8.69 -5.75 8.65
CA LYS A 152 -8.30 -4.66 9.56
C LYS A 152 -8.09 -3.33 8.83
N ILE A 153 -7.59 -3.35 7.60
CA ILE A 153 -7.57 -2.17 6.74
C ILE A 153 -9.00 -1.75 6.38
N GLN A 154 -9.87 -2.70 6.03
CA GLN A 154 -11.27 -2.40 5.71
C GLN A 154 -12.07 -1.88 6.91
N SER A 155 -11.77 -2.32 8.14
CA SER A 155 -12.42 -1.81 9.35
C SER A 155 -11.87 -0.44 9.78
N GLY A 156 -10.60 -0.15 9.47
CA GLY A 156 -9.92 1.09 9.87
C GLY A 156 -9.09 0.94 11.13
N GLU A 157 -8.94 -0.28 11.63
CA GLU A 157 -7.99 -0.63 12.68
C GLU A 157 -6.54 -0.41 12.19
N ILE A 158 -6.26 -0.81 10.95
CA ILE A 158 -4.99 -0.51 10.27
C ILE A 158 -5.21 0.64 9.29
N LYS A 159 -4.41 1.68 9.48
CA LYS A 159 -4.31 2.90 8.66
C LYS A 159 -2.86 3.11 8.25
N GLU A 160 -2.62 4.00 7.29
CA GLU A 160 -1.25 4.22 6.79
C GLU A 160 -0.28 4.63 7.92
N TYR A 161 -0.75 5.44 8.88
CA TYR A 161 0.12 5.94 9.96
C TYR A 161 0.55 4.88 10.99
N ASN A 162 -0.20 3.77 11.13
CA ASN A 162 0.06 2.73 12.13
C ASN A 162 0.47 1.40 11.53
N ILE A 163 0.58 1.29 10.20
CA ILE A 163 0.83 0.02 9.52
C ILE A 163 2.09 -0.71 10.03
N THR A 164 3.13 0.05 10.37
CA THR A 164 4.41 -0.47 10.90
C THR A 164 4.28 -1.11 12.29
N ASN A 165 3.22 -0.80 13.03
CA ASN A 165 2.92 -1.42 14.32
C ASN A 165 2.25 -2.79 14.14
N HIS A 166 1.68 -3.07 12.96
CA HIS A 166 0.89 -4.26 12.70
C HIS A 166 1.57 -5.24 11.73
N LEU A 167 2.57 -4.79 10.97
CA LEU A 167 3.25 -5.59 9.96
C LEU A 167 4.77 -5.48 10.10
N SER A 168 5.44 -6.62 9.97
CA SER A 168 6.89 -6.69 9.77
C SER A 168 7.29 -6.21 8.37
N ILE A 169 8.56 -5.84 8.20
CA ILE A 169 9.11 -5.47 6.89
C ILE A 169 9.00 -6.61 5.86
N ILE A 170 9.08 -7.86 6.31
CA ILE A 170 8.96 -9.06 5.46
C ILE A 170 7.51 -9.19 4.97
N GLU A 171 6.53 -9.13 5.88
CA GLU A 171 5.11 -9.16 5.51
C GLU A 171 4.74 -8.00 4.58
N ASN A 172 5.24 -6.79 4.85
CA ASN A 172 4.98 -5.64 4.00
C ASN A 172 5.53 -5.84 2.57
N ASN A 173 6.72 -6.43 2.43
CA ASN A 173 7.29 -6.72 1.11
C ASN A 173 6.43 -7.76 0.36
N ILE A 174 6.09 -8.87 1.03
CA ILE A 174 5.30 -9.97 0.46
C ILE A 174 3.89 -9.50 0.07
N TYR A 175 3.22 -8.71 0.90
CA TYR A 175 1.81 -8.32 0.75
C TYR A 175 1.58 -6.95 0.14
N SER A 176 2.64 -6.19 -0.17
CA SER A 176 2.63 -4.80 -0.66
C SER A 176 1.50 -4.50 -1.65
N SER A 177 1.42 -5.26 -2.76
CA SER A 177 0.41 -5.03 -3.80
C SER A 177 -1.04 -5.20 -3.30
N SER A 178 -1.28 -6.14 -2.39
CA SER A 178 -2.61 -6.39 -1.81
C SER A 178 -2.98 -5.29 -0.82
N ILE A 179 -2.03 -4.85 0.01
CA ILE A 179 -2.18 -3.76 0.97
C ILE A 179 -2.50 -2.44 0.25
N GLU A 180 -1.75 -2.09 -0.80
CA GLU A 180 -1.99 -0.87 -1.59
C GLU A 180 -3.40 -0.86 -2.20
N LYS A 181 -3.84 -2.02 -2.73
CA LYS A 181 -5.20 -2.17 -3.26
C LYS A 181 -6.25 -2.04 -2.16
N ALA A 182 -5.98 -2.56 -0.96
CA ALA A 182 -6.89 -2.49 0.18
C ALA A 182 -7.08 -1.04 0.66
N PHE A 183 -6.01 -0.26 0.80
CA PHE A 183 -6.13 1.16 1.15
C PHE A 183 -6.86 1.96 0.07
N LYS A 184 -6.58 1.67 -1.21
CA LYS A 184 -7.31 2.31 -2.32
C LYS A 184 -8.81 1.95 -2.28
N TYR A 185 -9.14 0.71 -1.98
CA TYR A 185 -10.52 0.25 -1.82
C TYR A 185 -11.19 0.98 -0.65
N ARG A 186 -10.58 0.98 0.55
CA ARG A 186 -11.06 1.71 1.73
C ARG A 186 -11.32 3.18 1.41
N ALA A 187 -10.35 3.87 0.81
CA ALA A 187 -10.48 5.28 0.47
C ALA A 187 -11.68 5.54 -0.47
N ASN A 188 -11.98 4.63 -1.40
CA ASN A 188 -13.17 4.73 -2.24
C ASN A 188 -14.46 4.47 -1.47
N THR A 189 -14.47 3.50 -0.54
CA THR A 189 -15.62 3.24 0.34
C THR A 189 -15.95 4.47 1.19
N LEU A 190 -14.93 5.12 1.75
CA LEU A 190 -15.09 6.30 2.60
C LEU A 190 -15.66 7.52 1.86
N LYS A 191 -15.43 7.65 0.54
CA LYS A 191 -16.02 8.75 -0.27
C LYS A 191 -17.54 8.70 -0.33
N GLY A 192 -18.14 7.52 -0.15
CA GLY A 192 -19.59 7.32 -0.21
C GLY A 192 -20.27 7.28 1.15
N MET A 193 -19.54 7.51 2.25
CA MET A 193 -20.07 7.43 3.60
C MET A 193 -20.32 8.82 4.19
N ASP A 194 -21.35 8.93 5.02
CA ASP A 194 -21.57 10.12 5.83
C ASP A 194 -20.41 10.30 6.81
N ARG A 195 -19.92 11.53 6.89
CA ARG A 195 -18.84 11.88 7.79
C ARG A 195 -19.42 12.21 9.16
N LYS A 196 -18.68 11.89 10.23
CA LYS A 196 -18.91 12.40 11.59
C LYS A 196 -17.62 12.99 12.11
N MET A 197 -17.54 14.31 12.05
CA MET A 197 -16.37 15.07 12.47
C MET A 197 -16.81 16.32 13.23
N GLU A 198 -16.04 16.69 14.25
CA GLU A 198 -16.14 17.98 14.91
C GLU A 198 -14.98 18.91 14.50
N CYS A 199 -15.26 20.21 14.42
CA CYS A 199 -14.23 21.23 14.20
C CYS A 199 -14.14 22.18 15.41
N VAL A 200 -12.91 22.44 15.84
CA VAL A 200 -12.59 23.38 16.91
C VAL A 200 -11.72 24.49 16.36
N PHE A 201 -12.10 25.74 16.60
CA PHE A 201 -11.32 26.91 16.23
C PHE A 201 -10.66 27.50 17.47
N ILE A 202 -9.35 27.63 17.49
CA ILE A 202 -8.57 28.12 18.63
C ILE A 202 -7.83 29.40 18.24
N THR A 203 -8.12 30.50 18.93
CA THR A 203 -7.54 31.83 18.65
C THR A 203 -6.83 32.37 19.87
N GLY A 204 -5.87 33.26 19.66
CA GLY A 204 -5.13 33.89 20.76
C GLY A 204 -3.74 34.35 20.35
N MET A 205 -3.13 35.22 21.15
CA MET A 205 -1.83 35.80 20.87
C MET A 205 -0.74 34.73 20.67
N SER A 206 0.37 35.09 20.02
CA SER A 206 1.55 34.23 19.98
C SER A 206 2.00 33.86 21.40
N GLY A 207 2.41 32.62 21.62
CA GLY A 207 2.83 32.15 22.95
C GLY A 207 1.70 31.90 23.95
N SER A 208 0.41 32.07 23.62
CA SER A 208 -0.72 31.85 24.57
C SER A 208 -1.05 30.38 24.89
N GLY A 209 -0.39 29.41 24.24
CA GLY A 209 -0.62 27.98 24.46
C GLY A 209 -1.64 27.30 23.53
N LYS A 210 -1.97 27.89 22.37
CA LYS A 210 -2.96 27.33 21.42
C LYS A 210 -2.62 25.91 20.94
N THR A 211 -1.42 25.72 20.40
CA THR A 211 -0.93 24.42 19.91
C THR A 211 -0.89 23.39 21.05
N THR A 212 -0.51 23.84 22.23
CA THR A 212 -0.48 23.04 23.46
C THR A 212 -1.87 22.54 23.82
N LEU A 213 -2.87 23.44 23.83
CA LEU A 213 -4.25 23.08 24.08
C LEU A 213 -4.79 22.12 23.02
N ALA A 214 -4.50 22.37 21.73
CA ALA A 214 -4.91 21.50 20.64
C ALA A 214 -4.38 20.06 20.81
N LYS A 215 -3.09 19.91 21.10
CA LYS A 215 -2.46 18.61 21.40
C LYS A 215 -3.09 17.94 22.63
N GLN A 216 -3.40 18.71 23.68
CA GLN A 216 -4.04 18.19 24.89
C GLN A 216 -5.46 17.69 24.60
N ILE A 217 -6.25 18.42 23.82
CA ILE A 217 -7.59 17.99 23.38
C ILE A 217 -7.51 16.67 22.62
N ALA A 218 -6.59 16.56 21.65
CA ALA A 218 -6.42 15.32 20.89
C ALA A 218 -6.01 14.14 21.79
N LYS A 219 -5.06 14.35 22.71
CA LYS A 219 -4.61 13.34 23.68
C LYS A 219 -5.73 12.89 24.61
N ASN A 220 -6.52 13.82 25.14
CA ASN A 220 -7.64 13.50 26.03
C ASN A 220 -8.72 12.65 25.33
N ASN A 221 -8.89 12.84 24.02
CA ASN A 221 -9.78 12.02 23.18
C ASN A 221 -9.14 10.70 22.71
N LYS A 222 -7.89 10.41 23.10
CA LYS A 222 -7.11 9.24 22.66
C LYS A 222 -6.99 9.14 21.13
N TYR A 223 -6.86 10.28 20.47
CA TYR A 223 -6.71 10.36 19.01
C TYR A 223 -5.26 10.42 18.59
N ASN A 224 -4.89 9.65 17.56
CA ASN A 224 -3.62 9.87 16.89
C ASN A 224 -3.74 11.18 16.11
N THR A 225 -2.66 11.96 16.12
CA THR A 225 -2.70 13.34 15.68
C THR A 225 -1.76 13.54 14.50
N TYR A 226 -2.29 14.12 13.43
CA TYR A 226 -1.51 14.71 12.36
C TYR A 226 -1.45 16.22 12.60
N ILE A 227 -0.26 16.82 12.56
CA ILE A 227 -0.06 18.24 12.77
C ILE A 227 0.54 18.82 11.49
N SER A 228 -0.13 19.84 10.96
CA SER A 228 0.31 20.55 9.77
C SER A 228 0.56 22.01 10.12
N SER A 229 1.79 22.46 9.93
CA SER A 229 2.18 23.87 10.03
C SER A 229 1.87 24.58 8.72
N GLY A 230 1.25 25.77 8.77
CA GLY A 230 0.80 26.58 7.63
C GLY A 230 1.76 26.64 6.43
N SER A 231 1.64 25.67 5.53
CA SER A 231 2.36 25.55 4.26
C SER A 231 1.35 25.43 3.12
N ASN A 232 1.81 25.48 1.87
CA ASN A 232 0.91 25.37 0.71
C ASN A 232 0.25 23.98 0.57
N ASP A 233 0.74 22.95 1.28
CA ASP A 233 0.24 21.58 1.19
C ASP A 233 -0.06 20.99 2.56
N ILE A 234 -1.22 21.38 3.09
CA ILE A 234 -1.60 21.12 4.47
C ILE A 234 -1.86 19.64 4.79
N LEU A 235 -2.07 18.78 3.79
CA LEU A 235 -2.49 17.39 3.98
C LEU A 235 -1.56 16.35 3.33
N ASP A 236 -0.37 16.72 2.86
CA ASP A 236 0.50 15.80 2.10
C ASP A 236 0.86 14.53 2.89
N ASP A 237 1.27 14.72 4.15
CA ASP A 237 1.65 13.63 5.06
C ASP A 237 0.47 13.07 5.90
N TYR A 238 -0.76 13.47 5.58
CA TYR A 238 -1.93 12.88 6.24
C TYR A 238 -2.11 11.42 5.81
N GLN A 239 -2.17 10.54 6.82
CA GLN A 239 -2.14 9.08 6.69
C GLN A 239 -3.32 8.41 7.44
N GLY A 240 -4.41 9.14 7.65
CA GLY A 240 -5.65 8.62 8.25
C GLY A 240 -5.80 8.84 9.76
N GLN A 241 -4.95 9.65 10.38
CA GLN A 241 -5.02 9.98 11.81
C GLN A 241 -6.41 10.50 12.22
N GLU A 242 -6.82 10.21 13.47
CA GLU A 242 -8.15 10.59 13.98
C GLU A 242 -8.31 12.09 14.23
N CYS A 243 -7.22 12.79 14.53
CA CYS A 243 -7.21 14.24 14.76
C CYS A 243 -6.26 14.92 13.78
N ILE A 244 -6.72 16.01 13.15
CA ILE A 244 -5.88 16.91 12.37
C ILE A 244 -5.77 18.23 13.13
N ILE A 245 -4.55 18.69 13.36
CA ILE A 245 -4.27 20.02 13.90
C ILE A 245 -3.67 20.86 12.78
N LEU A 246 -4.40 21.88 12.36
CA LEU A 246 -3.96 22.91 11.44
C LEU A 246 -3.34 24.03 12.28
N ASP A 247 -2.04 23.89 12.53
CA ASP A 247 -1.31 24.71 13.48
C ASP A 247 -0.78 26.00 12.85
N ASP A 248 -1.03 27.12 13.52
CA ASP A 248 -0.75 28.47 13.05
C ASP A 248 -1.25 28.71 11.63
N LEU A 249 -2.51 28.35 11.37
CA LEU A 249 -3.12 28.47 10.05
C LEU A 249 -3.23 29.95 9.66
N ARG A 250 -2.66 30.28 8.50
CA ARG A 250 -2.67 31.63 7.92
C ARG A 250 -3.64 31.70 6.75
N SER A 251 -4.12 32.91 6.47
CA SER A 251 -5.13 33.20 5.46
C SER A 251 -4.64 32.98 4.01
N ASP A 252 -3.33 32.82 3.80
CA ASP A 252 -2.72 32.54 2.51
C ASP A 252 -2.52 31.06 2.20
N CYS A 253 -2.59 30.16 3.20
CA CYS A 253 -2.27 28.74 3.02
C CYS A 253 -3.33 27.92 2.25
N LEU A 254 -4.61 28.29 2.32
CA LEU A 254 -5.73 27.57 1.70
C LEU A 254 -6.76 28.54 1.13
N GLY A 255 -7.38 28.15 0.01
CA GLY A 255 -8.58 28.82 -0.49
C GLY A 255 -9.79 28.54 0.40
N LEU A 256 -10.75 29.47 0.47
CA LEU A 256 -11.92 29.33 1.33
C LEU A 256 -12.77 28.10 0.98
N SER A 257 -13.07 27.89 -0.30
CA SER A 257 -13.83 26.72 -0.77
C SER A 257 -13.20 25.40 -0.32
N ASP A 258 -11.87 25.28 -0.38
CA ASP A 258 -11.16 24.07 0.04
C ASP A 258 -11.18 23.90 1.57
N LEU A 259 -11.05 25.00 2.32
CA LEU A 259 -11.21 25.00 3.77
C LEU A 259 -12.62 24.57 4.19
N LEU A 260 -13.67 25.12 3.56
CA LEU A 260 -15.05 24.77 3.89
C LEU A 260 -15.40 23.32 3.55
N LYS A 261 -14.88 22.80 2.43
CA LYS A 261 -15.01 21.36 2.08
C LYS A 261 -14.31 20.48 3.11
N MET A 262 -13.11 20.88 3.55
CA MET A 262 -12.35 20.14 4.56
C MET A 262 -13.06 20.13 5.92
N LEU A 263 -13.65 21.26 6.31
CA LEU A 263 -14.39 21.43 7.57
C LEU A 263 -15.85 20.96 7.49
N ASP A 264 -16.29 20.40 6.36
CA ASP A 264 -17.65 19.90 6.25
C ASP A 264 -17.83 18.66 7.13
N ASN A 265 -18.77 18.76 8.08
CA ASN A 265 -19.02 17.72 9.08
C ASN A 265 -19.83 16.55 8.53
N ASN A 266 -20.57 16.73 7.43
CA ASN A 266 -21.59 15.78 6.97
C ASN A 266 -21.23 15.08 5.65
N THR A 267 -20.48 15.76 4.77
CA THR A 267 -20.17 15.20 3.43
C THR A 267 -18.70 14.76 3.35
N ALA A 268 -18.45 13.49 3.02
CA ALA A 268 -17.11 12.98 2.74
C ALA A 268 -16.64 13.42 1.34
N SER A 269 -16.21 14.68 1.22
CA SER A 269 -15.57 15.18 0.00
C SER A 269 -14.07 14.93 0.00
N SER A 270 -13.49 14.59 -1.15
CA SER A 270 -12.03 14.54 -1.28
C SER A 270 -11.43 15.95 -1.25
N VAL A 271 -10.42 16.17 -0.42
CA VAL A 271 -9.73 17.46 -0.30
C VAL A 271 -8.45 17.42 -1.14
N LYS A 272 -8.13 18.55 -1.78
CA LYS A 272 -6.96 18.70 -2.66
C LYS A 272 -5.65 18.49 -1.87
N SER A 273 -4.69 17.79 -2.47
CA SER A 273 -3.30 17.60 -2.00
C SER A 273 -2.38 17.43 -3.22
N ARG A 274 -1.08 17.73 -3.06
CA ARG A 274 -0.07 17.87 -4.13
C ARG A 274 -0.02 16.68 -5.11
N TYR A 275 -0.20 15.46 -4.61
CA TYR A 275 -0.02 14.24 -5.42
C TYR A 275 -1.34 13.49 -5.70
N LYS A 276 -2.30 13.55 -4.77
CA LYS A 276 -3.58 12.87 -4.89
C LYS A 276 -4.56 13.45 -3.88
N ASN A 277 -5.79 13.73 -4.30
CA ASN A 277 -6.83 14.16 -3.37
C ASN A 277 -6.99 13.14 -2.23
N LYS A 278 -7.02 13.63 -0.99
CA LYS A 278 -7.11 12.82 0.22
C LYS A 278 -8.56 12.72 0.67
N VAL A 279 -8.95 11.55 1.15
CA VAL A 279 -10.24 11.34 1.81
C VAL A 279 -10.00 11.49 3.30
N LEU A 280 -10.71 12.39 3.95
CA LEU A 280 -10.51 12.69 5.36
C LEU A 280 -11.39 11.78 6.22
N GLU A 281 -10.74 10.89 6.96
CA GLU A 281 -11.39 9.96 7.91
C GLU A 281 -11.25 10.44 9.37
N CYS A 282 -10.81 11.68 9.58
CA CYS A 282 -10.63 12.22 10.92
C CYS A 282 -11.97 12.49 11.63
N LYS A 283 -11.95 12.35 12.96
CA LYS A 283 -13.06 12.62 13.87
C LYS A 283 -13.03 14.05 14.41
N LEU A 284 -11.86 14.68 14.38
CA LEU A 284 -11.62 16.01 14.91
C LEU A 284 -10.66 16.80 14.01
N ILE A 285 -11.03 18.04 13.68
CA ILE A 285 -10.12 19.04 13.14
C ILE A 285 -10.00 20.17 14.15
N ILE A 286 -8.77 20.58 14.47
CA ILE A 286 -8.48 21.74 15.30
C ILE A 286 -7.71 22.74 14.46
N ILE A 287 -8.24 23.95 14.33
CA ILE A 287 -7.52 25.08 13.74
C ILE A 287 -6.93 25.90 14.87
N THR A 288 -5.64 26.22 14.80
CA THR A 288 -5.04 27.25 15.66
C THR A 288 -4.62 28.44 14.81
N THR A 289 -4.88 29.65 15.27
CA THR A 289 -4.44 30.87 14.58
C THR A 289 -4.31 32.03 15.56
N VAL A 290 -3.55 33.06 15.19
CA VAL A 290 -3.42 34.29 15.98
C VAL A 290 -4.59 35.26 15.77
N LYS A 291 -5.36 35.09 14.69
CA LYS A 291 -6.46 35.99 14.31
C LYS A 291 -7.77 35.46 14.86
N ASP A 292 -8.68 36.36 15.24
CA ASP A 292 -10.06 35.95 15.50
C ASP A 292 -10.73 35.42 14.22
N ILE A 293 -11.81 34.66 14.37
CA ILE A 293 -12.47 33.98 13.25
C ILE A 293 -13.04 34.94 12.20
N ASP A 294 -13.46 36.15 12.60
CA ASP A 294 -14.00 37.16 11.69
C ASP A 294 -12.89 37.77 10.82
N THR A 295 -11.78 38.13 11.45
CA THR A 295 -10.59 38.65 10.76
C THR A 295 -9.94 37.59 9.88
N PHE A 296 -9.80 36.36 10.40
CA PHE A 296 -9.28 35.22 9.63
C PHE A 296 -10.11 34.96 8.37
N PHE A 297 -11.44 34.93 8.51
CA PHE A 297 -12.34 34.76 7.38
C PHE A 297 -12.19 35.90 6.35
N GLY A 298 -12.24 37.16 6.80
CA GLY A 298 -12.15 38.33 5.91
C GLY A 298 -10.87 38.39 5.09
N GLU A 299 -9.74 37.97 5.66
CA GLU A 299 -8.47 37.96 4.95
C GLU A 299 -8.36 36.85 3.89
N ILE A 300 -8.93 35.67 4.15
CA ILE A 300 -9.03 34.63 3.12
C ILE A 300 -9.92 35.13 1.97
N PHE A 301 -10.98 35.87 2.32
CA PHE A 301 -12.01 36.37 1.42
C PHE A 301 -11.58 37.49 0.46
N ASN A 302 -10.62 38.32 0.87
CA ASN A 302 -10.15 39.45 0.07
C ASN A 302 -9.44 39.05 -1.23
N LYS A 303 -9.28 37.74 -1.49
CA LYS A 303 -8.96 37.18 -2.81
C LYS A 303 -10.25 37.15 -3.64
N LYS A 304 -10.46 38.22 -4.42
CA LYS A 304 -11.52 38.48 -5.42
C LYS A 304 -12.29 37.21 -5.89
N GLU A 305 -13.58 37.10 -5.53
CA GLU A 305 -14.73 36.65 -6.39
C GLU A 305 -15.90 35.94 -5.66
N GLU A 306 -15.80 35.58 -4.37
CA GLU A 306 -16.87 34.81 -3.71
C GLU A 306 -17.79 35.69 -2.83
N ARG A 307 -19.10 35.39 -2.77
CA ARG A 307 -20.11 36.02 -1.85
C ARG A 307 -20.57 35.04 -0.76
N GLU A 308 -19.69 34.17 -0.31
CA GLU A 308 -19.92 33.29 0.85
C GLU A 308 -20.07 34.04 2.20
N SER A 309 -20.95 33.54 3.05
CA SER A 309 -21.19 34.08 4.40
C SER A 309 -20.25 33.46 5.42
N ILE A 310 -19.69 34.26 6.34
CA ILE A 310 -18.90 33.78 7.49
C ILE A 310 -19.63 32.73 8.34
N ILE A 311 -20.97 32.74 8.31
CA ILE A 311 -21.82 31.73 8.98
C ILE A 311 -21.44 30.31 8.51
N GLN A 312 -20.99 30.14 7.25
CA GLN A 312 -20.53 28.86 6.71
C GLN A 312 -19.32 28.30 7.47
N LEU A 313 -18.38 29.15 7.86
CA LEU A 313 -17.21 28.76 8.65
C LEU A 313 -17.60 28.56 10.12
N LYS A 314 -18.31 29.54 10.71
CA LYS A 314 -18.68 29.53 12.13
C LYS A 314 -19.54 28.31 12.51
N ARG A 315 -20.49 27.91 11.67
CA ARG A 315 -21.34 26.73 11.94
C ARG A 315 -20.59 25.39 11.89
N ARG A 316 -19.49 25.31 11.13
CA ARG A 316 -18.63 24.11 11.05
C ARG A 316 -17.74 24.03 12.29
N CYS A 317 -17.16 25.17 12.68
CA CYS A 317 -16.39 25.36 13.91
C CYS A 317 -17.30 25.50 15.14
N LYS A 318 -18.07 24.45 15.49
CA LYS A 318 -19.07 24.52 16.59
C LYS A 318 -18.49 25.00 17.92
N LEU A 319 -17.21 24.72 18.18
CA LEU A 319 -16.50 25.20 19.36
C LEU A 319 -15.44 26.22 18.95
N HIS A 320 -15.56 27.44 19.46
CA HIS A 320 -14.53 28.48 19.37
C HIS A 320 -13.90 28.69 20.75
N ILE A 321 -12.58 28.61 20.81
CA ILE A 321 -11.78 28.78 22.01
C ILE A 321 -10.88 30.00 21.82
N SER A 322 -10.95 30.97 22.72
CA SER A 322 -10.06 32.14 22.72
C SER A 322 -9.13 32.08 23.93
N LEU A 323 -7.83 32.27 23.70
CA LEU A 323 -6.79 32.29 24.72
C LEU A 323 -6.16 33.68 24.82
N ASP A 324 -6.06 34.17 26.04
CA ASP A 324 -5.19 35.28 26.42
C ASP A 324 -4.17 34.80 27.48
N SER A 325 -3.33 35.70 27.98
CA SER A 325 -2.31 35.35 28.98
C SER A 325 -2.88 34.85 30.30
N GLN A 326 -4.14 35.14 30.61
CA GLN A 326 -4.77 34.87 31.90
C GLN A 326 -5.93 33.89 31.82
N ASN A 327 -6.63 33.81 30.69
CA ASN A 327 -7.90 33.12 30.55
C ASN A 327 -8.01 32.31 29.25
N ILE A 328 -8.79 31.24 29.34
CA ILE A 328 -9.29 30.47 28.21
C ILE A 328 -10.82 30.64 28.22
N THR A 329 -11.36 31.11 27.09
CA THR A 329 -12.80 31.32 26.91
C THR A 329 -13.33 30.32 25.89
N TYR A 330 -14.37 29.56 26.26
CA TYR A 330 -15.04 28.58 25.39
C TYR A 330 -16.40 29.09 24.95
N GLN A 331 -16.65 29.08 23.65
CA GLN A 331 -17.93 29.51 23.07
C GLN A 331 -18.46 28.44 22.13
N VAL A 332 -19.75 28.12 22.27
CA VAL A 332 -20.43 27.12 21.44
C VAL A 332 -21.36 27.84 20.45
N TRP A 333 -21.35 27.39 19.21
CA TRP A 333 -22.20 27.92 18.14
C TRP A 333 -23.68 27.60 18.41
N ASN A 334 -24.54 28.62 18.37
CA ASN A 334 -25.99 28.46 18.38
C ASN A 334 -26.54 28.58 16.94
N PRO A 335 -27.09 27.51 16.36
CA PRO A 335 -27.62 27.51 14.99
C PRO A 335 -28.90 28.33 14.82
N GLU A 336 -29.72 28.51 15.86
CA GLU A 336 -30.96 29.29 15.78
C GLU A 336 -30.66 30.80 15.72
N LYS A 337 -29.68 31.24 16.50
CA LYS A 337 -29.29 32.67 16.59
C LYS A 337 -28.20 33.06 15.60
N ASN A 338 -27.62 32.10 14.87
CA ASN A 338 -26.46 32.29 13.99
C ASN A 338 -25.29 33.04 14.67
N LYS A 339 -25.00 32.70 15.93
CA LYS A 339 -23.90 33.30 16.69
C LYS A 339 -23.36 32.34 17.75
N TYR A 340 -22.14 32.59 18.20
CA TYR A 340 -21.61 31.93 19.39
C TYR A 340 -22.31 32.42 20.66
N GLU A 341 -22.60 31.51 21.58
CA GLU A 341 -23.13 31.84 22.89
C GLU A 341 -22.09 32.57 23.77
N LYS A 342 -22.57 33.13 24.89
CA LYS A 342 -21.70 33.77 25.89
C LYS A 342 -20.67 32.76 26.40
N GLY A 343 -19.40 33.13 26.37
CA GLY A 343 -18.32 32.21 26.66
C GLY A 343 -18.18 31.84 28.13
N ILE A 344 -17.81 30.59 28.39
CA ILE A 344 -17.40 30.08 29.70
C ILE A 344 -15.91 30.36 29.85
N LYS A 345 -15.51 31.05 30.93
CA LYS A 345 -14.10 31.41 31.19
C LYS A 345 -13.48 30.51 32.25
N GLN A 346 -12.22 30.16 32.04
CA GLN A 346 -11.36 29.54 33.04
C GLN A 346 -9.97 30.17 33.00
N SER A 347 -9.18 30.00 34.06
CA SER A 347 -7.79 30.50 34.10
C SER A 347 -6.88 29.72 33.15
N ASN A 348 -5.96 30.43 32.49
CA ASN A 348 -4.99 29.87 31.56
C ASN A 348 -3.73 29.37 32.28
N ASN A 349 -3.78 28.15 32.80
CA ASN A 349 -2.64 27.51 33.46
C ASN A 349 -1.78 26.67 32.49
N LEU A 350 -1.93 26.87 31.17
CA LEU A 350 -1.20 26.08 30.18
C LEU A 350 0.29 26.44 30.15
N LEU A 351 0.64 27.70 30.40
CA LEU A 351 2.03 28.15 30.39
C LEU A 351 2.83 27.55 31.55
N ASP A 352 2.20 27.44 32.73
CA ASP A 352 2.81 26.83 33.91
C ASP A 352 3.02 25.33 33.74
N LYS A 353 2.05 24.65 33.11
CA LYS A 353 2.11 23.20 32.87
C LYS A 353 3.17 22.77 31.86
N PHE A 354 3.59 23.67 30.97
CA PHE A 354 4.56 23.39 29.90
C PHE A 354 5.93 24.04 30.13
N GLN A 355 6.21 24.50 31.36
CA GLN A 355 7.53 25.00 31.78
C GLN A 355 8.11 26.08 30.87
N ILE A 356 7.32 27.02 30.36
CA ILE A 356 7.87 28.27 29.81
C ILE A 356 8.26 29.15 31.00
N LYS A 357 9.28 28.72 31.74
CA LYS A 357 9.90 29.51 32.80
C LYS A 357 11.15 30.14 32.19
N ALA A 358 11.40 31.40 32.53
CA ALA A 358 12.68 32.02 32.20
C ALA A 358 13.80 31.18 32.82
N LEU A 359 14.71 30.68 31.98
CA LEU A 359 15.90 29.95 32.43
C LEU A 359 16.72 30.89 33.33
N SER A 360 17.18 30.40 34.46
CA SER A 360 18.19 31.09 35.26
C SER A 360 19.47 31.28 34.44
N LYS A 361 20.31 32.25 34.83
CA LYS A 361 21.58 32.50 34.13
C LYS A 361 22.47 31.25 34.03
N LYS A 362 22.42 30.38 35.05
CA LYS A 362 23.13 29.10 35.08
C LYS A 362 22.58 28.10 34.06
N GLU A 363 21.26 27.94 34.01
CA GLU A 363 20.61 27.06 33.03
C GLU A 363 20.80 27.56 31.58
N GLN A 364 20.87 28.89 31.38
CA GLN A 364 21.19 29.47 30.08
C GLN A 364 22.62 29.12 29.64
N ILE A 365 23.62 29.28 30.52
CA ILE A 365 25.02 28.92 30.24
C ILE A 365 25.13 27.42 29.93
N GLU A 366 24.46 26.57 30.72
CA GLU A 366 24.47 25.12 30.53
C GLU A 366 23.77 24.70 29.23
N TYR A 367 22.66 25.34 28.87
CA TYR A 367 22.01 25.13 27.57
C TYR A 367 22.92 25.54 26.40
N ILE A 368 23.57 26.70 26.50
CA ILE A 368 24.51 27.17 25.46
C ILE A 368 25.67 26.19 25.31
N LYS A 369 26.26 25.74 26.42
CA LYS A 369 27.30 24.70 26.40
C LYS A 369 26.82 23.43 25.72
N ASN A 370 25.64 22.92 26.09
CA ASN A 370 25.10 21.68 25.54
C ASN A 370 24.81 21.76 24.03
N VAL A 371 24.41 22.92 23.52
CA VAL A 371 24.08 23.11 22.10
C VAL A 371 25.32 23.48 21.27
N THR A 372 26.22 24.30 21.81
CA THR A 372 27.33 24.89 21.04
C THR A 372 28.69 24.25 21.35
N ASN A 373 28.77 23.47 22.43
CA ASN A 373 30.01 22.92 22.97
C ASN A 373 31.04 24.00 23.38
N ILE A 374 30.58 25.23 23.64
CA ILE A 374 31.39 26.36 24.12
C ILE A 374 31.15 26.53 25.63
N ASP A 375 32.22 26.63 26.42
CA ASP A 375 32.15 27.01 27.84
C ASP A 375 32.12 28.54 27.97
N LEU A 376 31.07 29.08 28.60
CA LEU A 376 30.83 30.51 28.83
C LEU A 376 30.98 30.93 30.28
#